data_AF-A0A9P5X1B9-F1
#
_entry.id   AF-A0A9P5X1B9-F1
#
_cell.length_a   1.000
_cell.length_b   1.000
_cell.length_c   1.000
_cell.angle_alpha   90.00
_cell.angle_beta   90.00
_cell.angle_gamma   90.00
#
_symmetry.space_group_name_H-M   'P 1'
#
loop_
_entity.id
_entity.type
_entity.pdbx_description
1 polymer ?
#
loop_
_entity_poly.entity_id
_entity_poly.type
_entity_poly.pdbx_seq_one_letter_code
_entity_poly.pdbx_strand_id
1 'polypeptide(L)'
;MICFQQFDSPYSSQPLNCWATALAGVDTSINRAFKHSQWSLFKGYAFPCTHTLCADKGRSLEMALACLHDLQLHTAPLPHIQQWKSYLCQVAFELEFIRPNTRNKTWSPVGSNRKLSHTTRCNAKSRETAKEIFTIKAPAKGEICSLTWNGHMIWCPGQIDFPSIDCQLVIWDVQEHGFRLELITLDQCVLEDTWWTTDGVMTQERKRHPYVVAFHSILADWPVGSSIWDRVMLERVETLAAKFYCQTFFDYFGRAACAPHVFPLA
;
A
#
# COMPACT_ATOMS: atom_id res chain seq x y z
N MET A 1 -9.34 -13.04 -7.44
CA MET A 1 -9.68 -12.12 -8.54
C MET A 1 -8.78 -10.92 -8.41
N ILE A 2 -7.94 -10.64 -9.41
CA ILE A 2 -7.05 -9.48 -9.40
C ILE A 2 -7.94 -8.29 -9.75
N CYS A 3 -8.08 -7.33 -8.83
CA CYS A 3 -8.96 -6.19 -9.04
C CYS A 3 -8.17 -5.11 -9.80
N PHE A 4 -8.32 -5.06 -11.13
CA PHE A 4 -7.89 -3.91 -11.94
C PHE A 4 -8.95 -2.79 -11.94
N GLN A 5 -10.04 -2.98 -11.20
CA GLN A 5 -11.10 -1.99 -11.06
C GLN A 5 -10.75 -0.99 -9.97
N GLN A 6 -10.96 0.27 -10.31
CA GLN A 6 -10.86 1.41 -9.41
C GLN A 6 -11.84 1.27 -8.25
N PHE A 7 -11.37 1.54 -7.04
CA PHE A 7 -12.20 1.53 -5.84
C PHE A 7 -12.74 2.94 -5.61
N ASP A 8 -14.06 3.10 -5.76
CA ASP A 8 -14.72 4.37 -5.49
C ASP A 8 -15.00 4.51 -3.98
N SER A 9 -14.33 5.45 -3.35
CA SER A 9 -14.46 5.74 -1.92
C SER A 9 -14.36 7.24 -1.68
N PRO A 10 -15.21 7.82 -0.83
CA PRO A 10 -15.10 9.22 -0.47
C PRO A 10 -13.80 9.55 0.29
N TYR A 11 -13.08 8.54 0.76
CA TYR A 11 -11.81 8.70 1.48
C TYR A 11 -10.58 8.39 0.61
N SER A 12 -10.77 7.82 -0.58
CA SER A 12 -9.67 7.61 -1.52
C SER A 12 -9.64 8.78 -2.48
N SER A 13 -8.45 9.32 -2.70
CA SER A 13 -8.17 10.14 -3.87
C SER A 13 -8.40 9.34 -5.14
N GLN A 14 -8.61 10.03 -6.26
CA GLN A 14 -8.76 9.39 -7.56
C GLN A 14 -7.36 9.05 -8.12
N PRO A 15 -7.14 7.85 -8.69
CA PRO A 15 -5.92 7.56 -9.43
C PRO A 15 -5.79 8.53 -10.62
N LEU A 16 -4.56 8.81 -11.03
CA LEU A 16 -4.31 9.58 -12.24
C LEU A 16 -4.92 8.87 -13.47
N ASN A 17 -5.61 9.63 -14.34
CA ASN A 17 -6.43 9.05 -15.42
C ASN A 17 -5.62 8.16 -16.39
N CYS A 18 -4.40 8.56 -16.74
CA CYS A 18 -3.53 7.78 -17.62
C CYS A 18 -3.09 6.45 -16.95
N TRP A 19 -2.91 6.44 -15.63
CA TRP A 19 -2.60 5.24 -14.85
C TRP A 19 -3.79 4.31 -14.70
N ALA A 20 -4.98 4.85 -14.42
CA ALA A 20 -6.22 4.05 -14.42
C ALA A 20 -6.46 3.40 -15.79
N THR A 21 -6.24 4.15 -16.88
CA THR A 21 -6.34 3.65 -18.25
C THR A 21 -5.29 2.57 -18.55
N ALA A 22 -4.04 2.78 -18.12
CA ALA A 22 -2.97 1.82 -18.28
C ALA A 22 -3.25 0.51 -17.54
N LEU A 23 -3.71 0.57 -16.28
CA LEU A 23 -4.11 -0.59 -15.49
C LEU A 23 -5.24 -1.38 -16.14
N ALA A 24 -6.26 -0.70 -16.66
CA ALA A 24 -7.37 -1.35 -17.37
C ALA A 24 -6.92 -2.02 -18.67
N GLY A 25 -5.83 -1.53 -19.28
CA GLY A 25 -5.25 -2.06 -20.51
C GLY A 25 -4.19 -3.15 -20.33
N VAL A 26 -3.90 -3.57 -19.10
CA VAL A 26 -2.91 -4.63 -18.83
C VAL A 26 -3.41 -5.96 -19.43
N ASP A 27 -2.55 -6.61 -20.20
CA ASP A 27 -2.79 -7.97 -20.68
C ASP A 27 -2.59 -8.96 -19.52
N THR A 28 -3.70 -9.49 -19.01
CA THR A 28 -3.72 -10.39 -17.84
C THR A 28 -3.47 -11.85 -18.21
N SER A 29 -2.97 -12.15 -19.41
CA SER A 29 -2.69 -13.51 -19.84
C SER A 29 -1.65 -14.16 -18.93
N ILE A 30 -1.99 -15.30 -18.31
CA ILE A 30 -1.11 -16.03 -17.37
C ILE A 30 0.25 -16.39 -18.00
N ASN A 31 0.29 -16.56 -19.32
CA ASN A 31 1.53 -16.86 -20.05
C ASN A 31 2.56 -15.71 -20.03
N ARG A 32 2.14 -14.49 -19.69
CA ARG A 32 3.04 -13.34 -19.55
C ARG A 32 3.70 -13.26 -18.18
N ALA A 33 3.11 -13.89 -17.17
CA ALA A 33 3.67 -13.88 -15.83
C ALA A 33 4.99 -14.69 -15.81
N PHE A 34 6.09 -14.00 -15.54
CA PHE A 34 7.41 -14.58 -15.38
C PHE A 34 7.44 -15.49 -14.16
N LYS A 35 7.86 -16.74 -14.37
CA LYS A 35 8.14 -17.67 -13.27
C LYS A 35 9.58 -17.46 -12.81
N HIS A 36 9.82 -16.46 -11.97
CA HIS A 36 11.12 -16.28 -11.34
C HIS A 36 11.22 -17.08 -10.02
N SER A 37 12.44 -17.43 -9.61
CA SER A 37 12.70 -18.27 -8.43
C SER A 37 12.13 -17.69 -7.13
N GLN A 38 12.07 -16.36 -7.04
CA GLN A 38 11.57 -15.62 -5.89
C GLN A 38 10.07 -15.29 -5.95
N TRP A 39 9.31 -15.83 -6.91
CA TRP A 39 7.90 -15.49 -7.11
C TRP A 39 7.05 -15.60 -5.83
N SER A 40 7.37 -16.55 -4.95
CA SER A 40 6.67 -16.71 -3.67
C SER A 40 6.85 -15.55 -2.70
N LEU A 41 7.98 -14.84 -2.73
CA LEU A 41 8.23 -13.69 -1.85
C LEU A 41 7.27 -12.54 -2.17
N PHE A 42 6.86 -12.43 -3.43
CA PHE A 42 6.02 -11.35 -3.91
C PHE A 42 4.54 -11.72 -4.05
N LYS A 43 4.15 -12.92 -3.57
CA LYS A 43 2.72 -13.32 -3.44
C LYS A 43 2.05 -12.58 -2.28
N GLY A 44 1.94 -11.26 -2.40
CA GLY A 44 1.33 -10.41 -1.39
C GLY A 44 1.44 -8.94 -1.76
N TYR A 45 1.25 -8.10 -0.76
CA TYR A 45 1.37 -6.66 -0.91
C TYR A 45 2.34 -6.13 0.15
N ALA A 46 3.29 -5.31 -0.26
CA ALA A 46 4.16 -4.58 0.67
C ALA A 46 3.36 -3.57 1.50
N PHE A 47 2.20 -3.13 0.98
CA PHE A 47 1.27 -2.23 1.65
C PHE A 47 -0.15 -2.73 1.52
N PRO A 48 -1.03 -2.47 2.50
CA PRO A 48 -2.44 -2.78 2.36
C PRO A 48 -3.02 -1.99 1.19
N CYS A 49 -3.62 -2.71 0.24
CA CYS A 49 -4.28 -2.06 -0.89
C CYS A 49 -5.38 -1.10 -0.43
N THR A 50 -5.73 -0.12 -1.27
CA THR A 50 -6.78 0.87 -1.00
C THR A 50 -8.09 0.24 -0.56
N HIS A 51 -8.48 -0.91 -1.11
CA HIS A 51 -9.69 -1.62 -0.69
C HIS A 51 -9.59 -2.11 0.76
N THR A 52 -8.40 -2.47 1.26
CA THR A 52 -8.23 -2.84 2.68
C THR A 52 -8.47 -1.65 3.59
N LEU A 53 -7.89 -0.50 3.23
CA LEU A 53 -8.03 0.73 3.99
C LEU A 53 -9.47 1.25 3.89
N CYS A 54 -10.05 1.34 2.70
CA CYS A 54 -11.30 2.06 2.47
C CYS A 54 -12.58 1.18 2.49
N ALA A 55 -12.50 -0.13 2.71
CA ALA A 55 -13.70 -0.99 2.62
C ALA A 55 -14.73 -0.78 3.74
N ASP A 56 -14.32 -0.35 4.91
CA ASP A 56 -15.20 -0.17 6.06
C ASP A 56 -15.22 1.30 6.47
N LYS A 57 -16.31 2.00 6.13
CA LYS A 57 -16.47 3.45 6.33
C LYS A 57 -16.18 3.93 7.75
N GLY A 58 -16.28 3.05 8.74
CA GLY A 58 -16.02 3.39 10.14
C GLY A 58 -14.68 2.88 10.69
N ARG A 59 -13.81 2.26 9.87
CA ARG A 59 -12.50 1.73 10.29
C ARG A 59 -11.33 2.13 9.40
N SER A 60 -11.62 2.85 8.31
CA SER A 60 -10.62 3.17 7.30
C SER A 60 -9.49 4.02 7.82
N LEU A 61 -9.84 4.97 8.69
CA LEU A 61 -8.87 5.84 9.33
C LEU A 61 -7.96 5.02 10.25
N GLU A 62 -8.54 4.24 11.14
CA GLU A 62 -7.82 3.46 12.14
C GLU A 62 -6.83 2.49 11.50
N MET A 63 -7.20 1.90 10.36
CA MET A 63 -6.27 1.08 9.57
C MET A 63 -5.16 1.90 8.93
N ALA A 64 -5.46 3.08 8.38
CA ALA A 64 -4.44 3.95 7.78
C ALA A 64 -3.46 4.50 8.83
N LEU A 65 -3.93 4.87 10.01
CA LEU A 65 -3.09 5.28 11.14
C LEU A 65 -2.17 4.14 11.59
N ALA A 66 -2.70 2.92 11.66
CA ALA A 66 -1.90 1.73 11.95
C ALA A 66 -0.81 1.49 10.89
N CYS A 67 -1.07 1.79 9.61
CA CYS A 67 -0.06 1.70 8.55
C CYS A 67 1.06 2.72 8.70
N LEU A 68 0.71 3.97 9.03
CA LEU A 68 1.71 5.04 9.17
C LEU A 68 2.74 4.74 10.26
N HIS A 69 2.33 4.05 11.32
CA HIS A 69 3.23 3.64 12.39
C HIS A 69 4.25 2.59 11.95
N ASP A 70 3.95 1.79 10.91
CA ASP A 70 4.62 0.51 10.64
C ASP A 70 5.33 0.44 9.28
N LEU A 71 5.73 1.58 8.71
CA LEU A 71 6.34 1.65 7.36
C LEU A 71 7.78 1.07 7.26
N GLN A 72 8.27 0.32 8.25
CA GLN A 72 9.62 -0.26 8.17
C GLN A 72 9.62 -1.48 7.24
N LEU A 73 10.27 -1.35 6.08
CA LEU A 73 10.36 -2.42 5.08
C LEU A 73 11.02 -3.70 5.61
N HIS A 74 10.49 -4.83 5.18
CA HIS A 74 10.90 -6.17 5.60
C HIS A 74 11.62 -6.94 4.50
N THR A 75 12.51 -7.85 4.92
CA THR A 75 13.05 -8.96 4.12
C THR A 75 12.15 -10.20 4.13
N ALA A 76 11.01 -10.12 4.82
CA ALA A 76 10.04 -11.20 4.97
C ALA A 76 9.11 -11.33 3.74
N PRO A 77 8.45 -12.49 3.55
CA PRO A 77 7.45 -12.66 2.49
C PRO A 77 6.32 -11.61 2.60
N LEU A 78 5.86 -11.10 1.47
CA LEU A 78 4.82 -10.08 1.46
C LEU A 78 3.47 -10.63 2.00
N PRO A 79 2.82 -9.93 2.93
CA PRO A 79 1.53 -10.36 3.46
C PRO A 79 0.42 -10.28 2.42
N HIS A 80 -0.49 -11.25 2.45
CA HIS A 80 -1.73 -11.21 1.68
C HIS A 80 -2.77 -10.26 2.33
N ILE A 81 -3.77 -9.83 1.56
CA ILE A 81 -4.78 -8.83 1.97
C ILE A 81 -5.48 -9.15 3.31
N GLN A 82 -5.70 -10.42 3.62
CA GLN A 82 -6.37 -10.86 4.86
C GLN A 82 -5.42 -10.81 6.07
N GLN A 83 -4.12 -11.03 5.85
CA GLN A 83 -3.10 -10.89 6.88
C GLN A 83 -2.95 -9.41 7.25
N TRP A 84 -2.88 -8.52 6.24
CA TRP A 84 -2.94 -7.07 6.44
C TRP A 84 -4.17 -6.65 7.25
N LYS A 85 -5.38 -7.07 6.84
CA LYS A 85 -6.61 -6.75 7.58
C LYS A 85 -6.55 -7.23 9.03
N SER A 86 -6.06 -8.44 9.25
CA SER A 86 -5.96 -9.03 10.59
C SER A 86 -4.97 -8.27 11.48
N TYR A 87 -3.81 -7.94 10.92
CA TYR A 87 -2.74 -7.18 11.58
C TYR A 87 -3.20 -5.76 11.93
N LEU A 88 -3.69 -4.99 10.94
CA LEU A 88 -4.12 -3.61 11.16
C LEU A 88 -5.30 -3.53 12.13
N CYS A 89 -6.23 -4.50 12.11
CA CYS A 89 -7.30 -4.56 13.11
C CYS A 89 -6.75 -4.79 14.52
N GLN A 90 -5.68 -5.58 14.67
CA GLN A 90 -5.05 -5.82 15.96
C GLN A 90 -4.31 -4.57 16.44
N VAL A 91 -3.49 -3.96 15.59
CA VAL A 91 -2.77 -2.72 15.90
C VAL A 91 -3.77 -1.61 16.28
N ALA A 92 -4.81 -1.42 15.47
CA ALA A 92 -5.86 -0.43 15.76
C ALA A 92 -6.62 -0.72 17.07
N PHE A 93 -6.73 -1.99 17.49
CA PHE A 93 -7.33 -2.34 18.78
C PHE A 93 -6.38 -2.06 19.95
N GLU A 94 -5.10 -2.42 19.82
CA GLU A 94 -4.07 -2.23 20.85
C GLU A 94 -3.78 -0.75 21.08
N LEU A 95 -3.85 0.06 20.02
CA LEU A 95 -3.73 1.53 20.05
C LEU A 95 -5.04 2.23 20.43
N GLU A 96 -6.09 1.49 20.74
CA GLU A 96 -7.41 2.02 21.10
C GLU A 96 -8.06 2.92 20.05
N PHE A 97 -7.62 2.82 18.79
CA PHE A 97 -8.26 3.50 17.66
C PHE A 97 -9.69 2.97 17.47
N ILE A 98 -9.87 1.67 17.63
CA ILE A 98 -11.18 1.01 17.54
C ILE A 98 -11.68 0.65 18.94
N ARG A 99 -12.83 1.20 19.34
CA ARG A 99 -13.50 0.75 20.56
C ARG A 99 -14.01 -0.68 20.37
N PRO A 100 -13.77 -1.61 21.33
CA PRO A 100 -14.39 -2.92 21.31
C PRO A 100 -15.90 -2.75 21.17
N ASN A 101 -16.51 -3.32 20.14
CA ASN A 101 -17.96 -3.27 19.98
C ASN A 101 -18.61 -4.14 21.07
N THR A 102 -18.83 -3.55 22.25
CA THR A 102 -19.47 -4.21 23.40
C THR A 102 -20.94 -4.50 23.13
N ARG A 103 -21.54 -3.90 22.10
CA ARG A 103 -22.97 -3.96 21.79
C ARG A 103 -23.46 -5.33 21.28
N ASN A 104 -22.57 -6.15 20.72
CA ASN A 104 -22.93 -7.49 20.22
C ASN A 104 -22.65 -8.62 21.22
N LYS A 105 -22.18 -8.31 22.42
CA LYS A 105 -22.04 -9.31 23.49
C LYS A 105 -23.41 -9.48 24.16
N THR A 106 -24.43 -9.86 23.40
CA THR A 106 -25.69 -10.34 23.96
C THR A 106 -25.33 -11.58 24.76
N TRP A 107 -25.34 -11.45 26.08
CA TRP A 107 -25.12 -12.53 27.05
C TRP A 107 -26.09 -13.66 26.70
N SER A 108 -25.61 -14.63 25.93
CA SER A 108 -26.33 -15.88 25.73
C SER A 108 -26.11 -16.67 27.01
N PRO A 109 -27.17 -17.04 27.73
CA PRO A 109 -27.04 -17.72 29.00
C PRO A 109 -26.21 -19.01 28.84
N VAL A 110 -25.35 -19.20 29.82
CA VAL A 110 -24.41 -20.31 30.00
C VAL A 110 -25.18 -21.63 29.80
N GLY A 111 -24.91 -22.36 28.71
CA GLY A 111 -25.53 -23.68 28.55
C GLY A 111 -25.37 -24.38 27.20
N SER A 112 -25.14 -23.68 26.09
CA SER A 112 -25.00 -24.38 24.79
C SER A 112 -23.53 -24.67 24.49
N ASN A 113 -23.18 -25.96 24.37
CA ASN A 113 -21.95 -26.48 23.75
C ASN A 113 -21.88 -26.04 22.27
N ARG A 114 -21.66 -24.75 22.02
CA ARG A 114 -21.52 -24.20 20.68
C ARG A 114 -20.10 -24.46 20.24
N LYS A 115 -19.96 -25.43 19.33
CA LYS A 115 -18.76 -25.61 18.49
C LYS A 115 -18.29 -24.22 18.07
N LEU A 116 -17.06 -23.85 18.45
CA LEU A 116 -16.44 -22.60 18.02
C LEU A 116 -16.66 -22.47 16.51
N SER A 117 -17.30 -21.40 16.06
CA SER A 117 -17.58 -21.21 14.65
C SER A 117 -16.25 -21.28 13.88
N HIS A 118 -16.24 -22.02 12.78
CA HIS A 118 -15.08 -22.22 11.90
C HIS A 118 -14.31 -20.92 11.58
N THR A 119 -15.04 -19.79 11.51
CA THR A 119 -14.52 -18.43 11.32
C THR A 119 -13.54 -17.98 12.41
N THR A 120 -13.77 -18.30 13.68
CA THR A 120 -12.90 -17.90 14.80
C THR A 120 -11.53 -18.58 14.71
N ARG A 121 -11.50 -19.85 14.28
CA ARG A 121 -10.26 -20.62 14.11
C ARG A 121 -9.42 -20.12 12.93
N CYS A 122 -10.05 -19.81 11.79
CA CYS A 122 -9.35 -19.25 10.63
C CYS A 122 -8.69 -17.91 10.94
N ASN A 123 -9.36 -17.05 11.71
CA ASN A 123 -8.83 -15.75 12.10
C ASN A 123 -7.67 -15.86 13.10
N ALA A 124 -7.59 -16.91 13.91
CA ALA A 124 -6.46 -17.14 14.82
C ALA A 124 -5.19 -17.54 14.05
N LYS A 125 -5.31 -18.43 13.06
CA LYS A 125 -4.18 -18.82 12.21
C LYS A 125 -3.65 -17.64 11.38
N SER A 126 -4.55 -16.86 10.78
CA SER A 126 -4.18 -15.64 10.04
C SER A 126 -3.44 -14.63 10.90
N ARG A 127 -3.84 -14.47 12.17
CA ARG A 127 -3.16 -13.60 13.13
C ARG A 127 -1.78 -14.09 13.49
N GLU A 128 -1.61 -15.39 13.72
CA GLU A 128 -0.30 -15.94 14.08
C GLU A 128 0.70 -15.79 12.92
N THR A 129 0.27 -16.12 11.70
CA THR A 129 1.11 -15.88 10.50
C THR A 129 1.38 -14.39 10.27
N ALA A 130 0.42 -13.51 10.57
CA ALA A 130 0.66 -12.08 10.49
C ALA A 130 1.76 -11.64 11.47
N LYS A 131 1.78 -12.12 12.71
CA LYS A 131 2.86 -11.81 13.67
C LYS A 131 4.23 -12.32 13.22
N GLU A 132 4.29 -13.44 12.50
CA GLU A 132 5.55 -13.94 11.94
C GLU A 132 6.06 -13.03 10.81
N ILE A 133 5.14 -12.48 10.01
CA ILE A 133 5.47 -11.59 8.88
C ILE A 133 5.82 -10.18 9.37
N PHE A 134 4.98 -9.61 10.22
CA PHE A 134 5.17 -8.31 10.85
C PHE A 134 5.98 -8.53 12.12
N THR A 135 7.31 -8.56 11.99
CA THR A 135 8.25 -8.78 13.11
C THR A 135 8.19 -7.67 14.18
N ILE A 136 7.37 -6.64 13.95
CA ILE A 136 7.25 -5.46 14.78
C ILE A 136 6.25 -5.73 15.91
N LYS A 137 6.73 -5.52 17.15
CA LYS A 137 5.87 -5.50 18.32
C LYS A 137 5.02 -4.24 18.25
N ALA A 138 3.71 -4.43 18.21
CA ALA A 138 2.80 -3.31 18.39
C ALA A 138 3.06 -2.61 19.73
N PRO A 139 2.92 -1.28 19.78
CA PRO A 139 3.09 -0.51 21.01
C PRO A 139 2.16 -1.02 22.11
N ALA A 140 2.64 -1.06 23.35
CA ALA A 140 1.80 -1.41 24.47
C ALA A 140 0.73 -0.34 24.70
N LYS A 141 -0.41 -0.77 25.25
CA LYS A 141 -1.52 0.13 25.59
C LYS A 141 -1.02 1.30 26.45
N GLY A 142 -1.21 2.52 25.95
CA GLY A 142 -0.81 3.75 26.63
C GLY A 142 0.60 4.26 26.32
N GLU A 143 1.37 3.57 25.47
CA GLU A 143 2.68 4.08 25.01
C GLU A 143 2.53 5.22 23.99
N ILE A 144 1.49 5.19 23.15
CA ILE A 144 1.20 6.26 22.20
C ILE A 144 0.25 7.28 22.85
N CYS A 145 0.81 8.42 23.26
CA CYS A 145 0.05 9.55 23.80
C CYS A 145 -0.57 10.44 22.71
N SER A 146 0.01 10.45 21.51
CA SER A 146 -0.46 11.23 20.36
C SER A 146 0.18 10.70 19.09
N LEU A 147 -0.56 10.76 17.98
CA LEU A 147 -0.02 10.51 16.65
C LEU A 147 0.02 11.84 15.89
N THR A 148 1.16 12.13 15.29
CA THR A 148 1.33 13.31 14.44
C THR A 148 1.66 12.88 13.01
N TRP A 149 1.14 13.61 12.03
CA TRP A 149 1.43 13.43 10.61
C TRP A 149 1.66 14.82 10.01
N ASN A 150 2.78 14.98 9.28
CA ASN A 150 3.24 16.27 8.77
C ASN A 150 3.25 17.41 9.81
N GLY A 151 3.60 17.08 11.07
CA GLY A 151 3.63 18.06 12.16
C GLY A 151 2.26 18.42 12.75
N HIS A 152 1.17 17.87 12.22
CA HIS A 152 -0.18 18.04 12.75
C HIS A 152 -0.56 16.85 13.63
N MET A 153 -1.16 17.11 14.79
CA MET A 153 -1.69 16.04 15.64
C MET A 153 -2.97 15.51 15.02
N ILE A 154 -2.92 14.26 14.56
CA ILE A 154 -4.01 13.59 13.85
C ILE A 154 -4.83 12.66 14.77
N TRP A 155 -4.26 12.29 15.92
CA TRP A 155 -4.97 11.49 16.90
C TRP A 155 -4.40 11.70 18.30
N CYS A 156 -5.27 11.71 19.30
CA CYS A 156 -4.90 11.57 20.71
C CYS A 156 -5.98 10.78 21.48
N PRO A 157 -5.62 10.13 22.61
CA PRO A 157 -6.57 9.38 23.42
C PRO A 157 -7.76 10.23 23.85
N GLY A 158 -8.97 9.77 23.54
CA GLY A 158 -10.22 10.43 23.95
C GLY A 158 -10.76 11.50 23.00
N GLN A 159 -10.01 11.90 21.97
CA GLN A 159 -10.46 12.85 20.96
C GLN A 159 -10.16 12.30 19.56
N ILE A 160 -11.22 11.93 18.85
CA ILE A 160 -11.18 11.64 17.42
C ILE A 160 -11.91 12.80 16.75
N ASP A 161 -11.23 13.94 16.63
CA ASP A 161 -11.68 14.99 15.73
C ASP A 161 -10.76 14.92 14.52
N PHE A 162 -11.15 14.11 13.55
CA PHE A 162 -10.35 13.85 12.37
C PHE A 162 -11.12 14.32 11.13
N PRO A 163 -10.84 15.55 10.66
CA PRO A 163 -11.44 16.09 9.45
C PRO A 163 -11.35 15.09 8.29
N SER A 164 -12.40 15.03 7.47
CA SER A 164 -12.42 14.13 6.30
C SER A 164 -11.26 14.41 5.32
N ILE A 165 -10.78 15.65 5.26
CA ILE A 165 -9.62 16.02 4.44
C ILE A 165 -8.34 15.37 4.96
N ASP A 166 -8.14 15.30 6.27
CA ASP A 166 -6.95 14.66 6.86
C ASP A 166 -6.99 13.14 6.62
N CYS A 167 -8.18 12.52 6.61
CA CYS A 167 -8.37 11.13 6.15
C CYS A 167 -7.87 10.92 4.74
N GLN A 168 -8.30 11.76 3.80
CA GLN A 168 -7.91 11.62 2.41
C GLN A 168 -6.41 11.82 2.23
N LEU A 169 -5.82 12.77 2.96
CA LEU A 169 -4.39 13.06 2.92
C LEU A 169 -3.55 11.91 3.48
N VAL A 170 -3.92 11.34 4.63
CA VAL A 170 -3.26 10.17 5.20
C VAL A 170 -3.39 8.95 4.27
N ILE A 171 -4.58 8.69 3.72
CA ILE A 171 -4.79 7.58 2.78
C ILE A 171 -3.97 7.79 1.51
N TRP A 172 -3.94 9.01 0.96
CA TRP A 172 -3.12 9.36 -0.19
C TRP A 172 -1.63 9.12 0.10
N ASP A 173 -1.13 9.51 1.26
CA ASP A 173 0.27 9.32 1.64
C ASP A 173 0.64 7.84 1.76
N VAL A 174 -0.24 7.02 2.34
CA VAL A 174 -0.07 5.56 2.39
C VAL A 174 -0.09 4.94 0.98
N GLN A 175 -0.97 5.41 0.10
CA GLN A 175 -1.03 4.97 -1.30
C GLN A 175 0.24 5.33 -2.07
N GLU A 176 0.72 6.57 -1.90
CA GLU A 176 1.92 7.09 -2.54
C GLU A 176 3.17 6.33 -2.07
N HIS A 177 3.30 6.06 -0.77
CA HIS A 177 4.35 5.18 -0.24
C HIS A 177 4.26 3.77 -0.82
N GLY A 178 3.05 3.22 -0.91
CA GLY A 178 2.81 1.91 -1.52
C GLY A 178 3.29 1.85 -2.96
N PHE A 179 2.93 2.84 -3.77
CA PHE A 179 3.38 2.97 -5.16
C PHE A 179 4.91 3.04 -5.27
N ARG A 180 5.56 3.92 -4.50
CA ARG A 180 7.03 4.09 -4.53
C ARG A 180 7.76 2.80 -4.19
N LEU A 181 7.27 2.07 -3.21
CA LEU A 181 7.91 0.84 -2.76
C LEU A 181 7.69 -0.30 -3.75
N GLU A 182 6.52 -0.39 -4.37
CA GLU A 182 6.30 -1.30 -5.50
C GLU A 182 7.21 -0.98 -6.69
N LEU A 183 7.46 0.31 -6.97
CA LEU A 183 8.41 0.72 -8.01
C LEU A 183 9.85 0.29 -7.69
N ILE A 184 10.28 0.49 -6.44
CA ILE A 184 11.60 0.03 -5.96
C ILE A 184 11.70 -1.49 -6.03
N THR A 185 10.67 -2.22 -5.61
CA THR A 185 10.64 -3.68 -5.66
C THR A 185 10.67 -4.21 -7.09
N LEU A 186 9.89 -3.62 -8.00
CA LEU A 186 9.94 -3.99 -9.41
C LEU A 186 11.34 -3.81 -9.97
N ASP A 187 11.95 -2.67 -9.65
CA ASP A 187 13.28 -2.38 -10.12
C ASP A 187 14.34 -3.36 -9.58
N GLN A 188 14.26 -3.75 -8.31
CA GLN A 188 15.09 -4.81 -7.73
C GLN A 188 14.96 -6.13 -8.50
N CYS A 189 13.74 -6.50 -8.90
CA CYS A 189 13.49 -7.74 -9.64
C CYS A 189 13.97 -7.66 -11.09
N VAL A 190 13.79 -6.52 -11.77
CA VAL A 190 14.24 -6.34 -13.15
C VAL A 190 15.76 -6.32 -13.25
N LEU A 191 16.44 -5.90 -12.17
CA LEU A 191 17.88 -5.67 -12.13
C LEU A 191 18.62 -6.57 -11.12
N GLU A 192 18.07 -7.75 -10.79
CA GLU A 192 18.53 -8.64 -9.70
C GLU A 192 20.05 -8.85 -9.69
N ASP A 193 20.66 -9.16 -10.86
CA ASP A 193 22.11 -9.41 -10.98
C ASP A 193 22.98 -8.16 -10.78
N THR A 194 22.41 -6.97 -10.99
CA THR A 194 23.09 -5.68 -10.88
C THR A 194 22.81 -4.94 -9.58
N TRP A 195 21.87 -5.39 -8.76
CA TRP A 195 21.55 -4.68 -7.52
C TRP A 195 22.58 -4.91 -6.41
N TRP A 196 23.26 -6.06 -6.42
CA TRP A 196 24.12 -6.50 -5.30
C TRP A 196 25.63 -6.31 -5.54
N THR A 197 26.03 -5.94 -6.76
CA THR A 197 27.45 -5.76 -7.10
C THR A 197 27.79 -4.27 -7.11
N THR A 198 28.99 -3.89 -6.66
CA THR A 198 29.49 -2.51 -6.75
C THR A 198 29.51 -2.03 -8.21
N ASP A 199 29.90 -2.92 -9.13
CA ASP A 199 29.79 -2.69 -10.57
C ASP A 199 28.34 -2.60 -11.02
N GLY A 200 27.43 -3.31 -10.37
CA GLY A 200 26.01 -3.27 -10.63
C GLY A 200 25.37 -1.94 -10.22
N VAL A 201 25.79 -1.33 -9.10
CA VAL A 201 25.41 0.05 -8.72
C VAL A 201 25.94 1.06 -9.74
N MET A 202 27.19 0.91 -10.18
CA MET A 202 27.80 1.76 -11.23
C MET A 202 27.18 1.52 -12.63
N THR A 203 26.79 0.28 -12.93
CA THR A 203 26.16 -0.14 -14.19
C THR A 203 24.68 0.22 -14.20
N GLN A 204 24.03 0.23 -13.04
CA GLN A 204 22.71 0.80 -12.81
C GLN A 204 22.80 2.30 -13.06
N GLU A 205 23.74 3.01 -12.44
CA GLU A 205 23.97 4.42 -12.74
C GLU A 205 24.25 4.67 -14.22
N ARG A 206 24.91 3.75 -14.97
CA ARG A 206 25.19 3.86 -16.42
C ARG A 206 24.06 3.44 -17.37
N LYS A 207 23.36 2.33 -17.10
CA LYS A 207 22.29 1.76 -17.93
C LYS A 207 20.94 2.36 -17.59
N ARG A 208 20.70 2.61 -16.31
CA ARG A 208 19.66 3.53 -15.91
C ARG A 208 20.08 4.96 -16.17
N HIS A 209 21.36 5.33 -16.29
CA HIS A 209 21.73 6.73 -16.62
C HIS A 209 20.84 7.32 -17.69
N PRO A 210 20.64 6.73 -18.88
CA PRO A 210 19.77 7.37 -19.87
C PRO A 210 18.31 7.47 -19.43
N TYR A 211 17.76 6.48 -18.72
CA TYR A 211 16.34 6.46 -18.32
C TYR A 211 16.05 7.19 -17.02
N VAL A 212 16.88 7.00 -15.99
CA VAL A 212 16.93 7.75 -14.75
C VAL A 212 17.44 9.16 -15.01
N VAL A 213 18.49 9.46 -15.77
CA VAL A 213 18.79 10.87 -16.14
C VAL A 213 17.69 11.44 -17.01
N ALA A 214 17.02 10.70 -17.90
CA ALA A 214 15.83 11.24 -18.56
C ALA A 214 14.74 11.54 -17.53
N PHE A 215 14.39 10.59 -16.67
CA PHE A 215 13.33 10.73 -15.67
C PHE A 215 13.67 11.73 -14.55
N HIS A 216 14.93 11.82 -14.14
CA HIS A 216 15.50 12.66 -13.10
C HIS A 216 15.89 14.03 -13.67
N SER A 217 16.12 14.19 -14.98
CA SER A 217 16.06 15.50 -15.66
C SER A 217 14.61 15.97 -15.76
N ILE A 218 13.69 15.08 -16.15
CA ILE A 218 12.23 15.36 -16.13
C ILE A 218 11.77 15.78 -14.72
N LEU A 219 12.29 15.14 -13.66
CA LEU A 219 11.95 15.43 -12.26
C LEU A 219 12.84 16.48 -11.58
N ALA A 220 14.06 16.77 -12.04
CA ALA A 220 14.86 17.90 -11.52
C ALA A 220 14.38 19.23 -12.08
N ASP A 221 13.77 19.22 -13.27
CA ASP A 221 13.02 20.34 -13.83
C ASP A 221 11.60 20.50 -13.22
N TRP A 222 11.23 19.63 -12.27
CA TRP A 222 9.93 19.55 -11.60
C TRP A 222 9.97 20.10 -10.16
N PRO A 223 9.02 20.96 -9.75
CA PRO A 223 8.64 22.21 -10.37
C PRO A 223 9.49 23.34 -9.76
N VAL A 224 10.60 23.70 -10.40
CA VAL A 224 11.28 24.98 -10.14
C VAL A 224 11.73 25.61 -11.47
N GLY A 225 10.77 25.94 -12.34
CA GLY A 225 10.92 27.13 -13.20
C GLY A 225 11.27 27.00 -14.68
N SER A 226 11.17 25.84 -15.34
CA SER A 226 11.40 25.76 -16.81
C SER A 226 10.14 25.37 -17.60
N SER A 227 9.57 26.33 -18.32
CA SER A 227 8.35 26.24 -19.14
C SER A 227 8.50 25.45 -20.45
N ILE A 228 9.46 24.51 -20.54
CA ILE A 228 9.86 23.89 -21.82
C ILE A 228 8.97 22.70 -22.20
N TRP A 229 8.40 22.01 -21.21
CA TRP A 229 7.46 20.92 -21.48
C TRP A 229 6.06 21.47 -21.57
N ASP A 230 5.48 21.46 -22.77
CA ASP A 230 4.05 21.69 -22.88
C ASP A 230 3.30 20.54 -22.17
N ARG A 231 2.11 20.87 -21.66
CA ARG A 231 1.26 19.91 -20.93
C ARG A 231 0.99 18.63 -21.73
N VAL A 232 0.93 18.75 -23.07
CA VAL A 232 0.64 17.63 -23.98
C VAL A 232 1.79 16.62 -23.99
N MET A 233 3.04 17.09 -24.01
CA MET A 233 4.22 16.24 -23.98
C MET A 233 4.33 15.49 -22.65
N LEU A 234 4.04 16.17 -21.53
CA LEU A 234 4.02 15.54 -20.21
C LEU A 234 2.98 14.42 -20.13
N GLU A 235 1.73 14.70 -20.54
CA GLU A 235 0.64 13.71 -20.55
C GLU A 235 0.98 12.49 -21.43
N ARG A 236 1.70 12.70 -22.54
CA ARG A 236 2.18 11.60 -23.41
C ARG A 236 3.25 10.75 -22.73
N VAL A 237 4.25 11.38 -22.12
CA VAL A 237 5.33 10.67 -21.42
C VAL A 237 4.76 9.86 -20.26
N GLU A 238 3.88 10.47 -19.47
CA GLU A 238 3.23 9.79 -18.35
C GLU A 238 2.38 8.60 -18.82
N THR A 239 1.62 8.76 -19.90
CA THR A 239 0.83 7.67 -20.48
C THR A 239 1.71 6.49 -20.93
N LEU A 240 2.86 6.75 -21.55
CA LEU A 240 3.79 5.70 -21.95
C LEU A 240 4.43 5.01 -20.74
N ALA A 241 4.85 5.80 -19.75
CA ALA A 241 5.44 5.29 -18.51
C ALA A 241 4.45 4.42 -17.73
N ALA A 242 3.20 4.87 -17.57
CA ALA A 242 2.14 4.13 -16.90
C ALA A 242 1.87 2.79 -17.59
N LYS A 243 1.73 2.78 -18.93
CA LYS A 243 1.52 1.53 -19.70
C LYS A 243 2.67 0.55 -19.51
N PHE A 244 3.90 1.03 -19.64
CA PHE A 244 5.09 0.19 -19.45
C PHE A 244 5.12 -0.38 -18.03
N TYR A 245 5.03 0.49 -17.02
CA TYR A 245 5.08 0.08 -15.62
C TYR A 245 3.97 -0.93 -15.26
N CYS A 246 2.71 -0.64 -15.56
CA CYS A 246 1.59 -1.52 -15.21
C CYS A 246 1.73 -2.90 -15.85
N GLN A 247 2.15 -2.97 -17.12
CA GLN A 247 2.34 -4.24 -17.79
C GLN A 247 3.55 -5.00 -17.24
N THR A 248 4.70 -4.34 -17.08
CA THR A 248 5.91 -4.99 -16.54
C THR A 248 5.67 -5.46 -15.11
N PHE A 249 4.97 -4.69 -14.28
CA PHE A 249 4.63 -5.10 -12.93
C PHE A 249 3.75 -6.35 -12.92
N PHE A 250 2.74 -6.43 -13.78
CA PHE A 250 1.93 -7.64 -13.91
C PHE A 250 2.77 -8.84 -14.40
N ASP A 251 3.62 -8.63 -15.40
CA ASP A 251 4.49 -9.66 -15.94
C ASP A 251 5.40 -10.23 -14.82
N TYR A 252 5.88 -9.41 -13.87
CA TYR A 252 6.74 -9.88 -12.76
C TYR A 252 6.02 -10.42 -11.54
N PHE A 253 4.84 -9.88 -11.19
CA PHE A 253 4.17 -10.18 -9.91
C PHE A 253 2.79 -10.83 -10.07
N GLY A 254 2.25 -10.90 -11.29
CA GLY A 254 0.95 -11.50 -11.58
C GLY A 254 -0.22 -10.80 -10.91
N ARG A 255 -0.08 -9.52 -10.58
CA ARG A 255 -1.13 -8.69 -9.98
C ARG A 255 -1.08 -7.26 -10.52
N ALA A 256 -2.16 -6.52 -10.30
CA ALA A 256 -2.19 -5.10 -10.59
C ALA A 256 -1.17 -4.34 -9.72
N ALA A 257 -0.50 -3.37 -10.33
CA ALA A 257 0.34 -2.42 -9.61
C ALA A 257 -0.51 -1.37 -8.90
N CYS A 258 0.05 -0.76 -7.85
CA CYS A 258 -0.45 0.49 -7.31
C CYS A 258 -0.34 1.59 -8.38
N ALA A 259 -1.37 2.43 -8.47
CA ALA A 259 -1.32 3.65 -9.26
C ALA A 259 -1.04 4.84 -8.35
N PRO A 260 -0.35 5.88 -8.82
CA PRO A 260 -0.32 7.18 -8.15
C PRO A 260 -1.71 7.82 -8.19
N HIS A 261 -2.00 8.60 -7.15
CA HIS A 261 -3.27 9.27 -6.99
C HIS A 261 -3.13 10.80 -7.02
N VAL A 262 -4.19 11.48 -7.45
CA VAL A 262 -4.30 12.94 -7.38
C VAL A 262 -4.22 13.36 -5.91
N PHE A 263 -3.36 14.34 -5.61
CA PHE A 263 -3.29 14.90 -4.27
C PHE A 263 -4.66 15.51 -3.88
N PRO A 264 -5.23 15.16 -2.71
CA PRO A 264 -6.47 15.76 -2.24
C PRO A 264 -6.27 17.28 -2.04
N LEU A 265 -6.86 18.08 -2.91
CA LEU A 265 -6.93 19.53 -2.73
C LEU A 265 -8.12 19.84 -1.82
N ALA A 266 -7.89 20.67 -0.80
CA ALA A 266 -8.90 21.15 0.14
C ALA A 266 -9.86 22.16 -0.49
#